data_AF-A0A178U7S0-F1
#
_entry.id   AF-A0A178U7S0-F1
#
_cell.length_a   1.000
_cell.length_b   1.000
_cell.length_c   1.000
_cell.angle_alpha   90.00
_cell.angle_beta   90.00
_cell.angle_gamma   90.00
#
_symmetry.space_group_name_H-M   'P 1'
#
loop_
_entity.id
_entity.type
_entity.pdbx_description
1 polymer ?
#
loop_
_entity_poly.entity_id
_entity_poly.type
_entity_poly.pdbx_seq_one_letter_code
_entity_poly.pdbx_strand_id
1 'polypeptide(L)'
;MSNTAGLTIFDGDLLRSIDLNLPELQHRVTGAQLLEISESKVSQSLSGLSLPPHLKETAISQVSDGDHVTFRRTMFNKQQASEKLGVFFSTVADALKDTPIVVSILDGTMLKMFLEDEDDFAMLAENLFTDLDEEDKGKLCKSEIRKALVHMGVEMGVPPLSGFVCSFFAMFLFAF
;
A
#
# COMPACT_ATOMS: atom_id res chain seq x y z
N MET A 1 10.00 10.13 7.82
CA MET A 1 10.16 9.13 6.73
C MET A 1 11.57 9.19 6.21
N SER A 2 12.39 8.21 6.57
CA SER A 2 13.70 7.98 5.97
C SER A 2 13.58 6.88 4.91
N ASN A 3 14.02 7.16 3.69
CA ASN A 3 14.16 6.15 2.64
C ASN A 3 15.63 5.70 2.63
N THR A 4 15.89 4.43 2.87
CA THR A 4 17.24 3.85 2.78
C THR A 4 17.13 2.62 1.90
N ALA A 5 17.76 2.68 0.72
CA ALA A 5 17.85 1.56 -0.23
C ALA A 5 16.49 0.93 -0.64
N GLY A 6 15.45 1.75 -0.84
CA GLY A 6 14.10 1.28 -1.25
C GLY A 6 13.22 0.78 -0.10
N LEU A 7 13.75 0.79 1.13
CA LEU A 7 12.98 0.55 2.33
C LEU A 7 12.49 1.88 2.89
N THR A 8 11.18 1.95 3.12
CA THR A 8 10.52 3.06 3.80
C THR A 8 10.21 2.64 5.23
N ILE A 9 10.68 3.43 6.18
CA ILE A 9 10.45 3.22 7.61
C ILE A 9 9.40 4.22 8.10
N PHE A 10 8.33 3.69 8.68
CA PHE A 10 7.30 4.45 9.38
C PHE A 10 7.50 4.34 10.89
N ASP A 11 8.05 5.40 11.47
CA ASP A 11 8.43 5.58 12.88
C ASP A 11 7.38 6.34 13.71
N GLY A 12 6.29 6.79 13.07
CA GLY A 12 5.24 7.58 13.69
C GLY A 12 5.47 9.09 13.71
N ASP A 13 6.63 9.60 13.30
CA ASP A 13 6.91 11.05 13.33
C ASP A 13 6.00 11.83 12.37
N LEU A 14 5.70 11.23 11.21
CA LEU A 14 4.74 11.82 10.27
C LEU A 14 3.35 11.98 10.88
N LEU A 15 2.89 11.01 11.69
CA LEU A 15 1.56 11.06 12.31
C LEU A 15 1.46 12.16 13.36
N ARG A 16 2.56 12.49 14.07
CA ARG A 16 2.59 13.61 15.02
C ARG A 16 2.53 14.97 14.34
N SER A 17 3.00 15.05 13.10
CA SER A 17 3.02 16.30 12.32
C SER A 17 1.74 16.58 11.53
N ILE A 18 0.73 15.69 11.62
CA ILE A 18 -0.53 15.85 10.87
C ILE A 18 -1.29 17.08 11.38
N ASP A 19 -1.77 17.91 10.45
CA ASP A 19 -2.71 18.96 10.78
C ASP A 19 -4.07 18.37 11.18
N LEU A 20 -4.47 18.63 12.42
CA LEU A 20 -5.74 18.20 13.00
C LEU A 20 -6.91 19.11 12.60
N ASN A 21 -6.66 20.20 11.88
CA ASN A 21 -7.70 21.08 11.32
C ASN A 21 -8.24 20.55 9.99
N LEU A 22 -8.81 19.36 10.02
CA LEU A 22 -9.37 18.74 8.83
C LEU A 22 -10.67 19.42 8.39
N PRO A 23 -10.86 19.68 7.08
CA PRO A 23 -12.11 20.21 6.56
C PRO A 23 -13.29 19.26 6.80
N GLU A 24 -13.04 17.94 6.91
CA GLU A 24 -14.07 16.94 7.23
C GLU A 24 -14.65 17.11 8.65
N LEU A 25 -13.95 17.83 9.53
CA LEU A 25 -14.37 18.11 10.91
C LEU A 25 -15.09 19.47 11.07
N GLN A 26 -15.40 20.17 9.97
CA GLN A 26 -16.11 21.45 10.02
C GLN A 26 -17.56 21.33 10.51
N HIS A 27 -18.13 20.14 10.44
CA HIS A 27 -19.48 19.84 10.92
C HIS A 27 -19.43 18.85 12.09
N ARG A 28 -20.55 18.67 12.79
CA ARG A 28 -20.63 17.64 13.83
C ARG A 28 -20.45 16.27 13.20
N VAL A 29 -19.48 15.51 13.71
CA VAL A 29 -19.19 14.14 13.26
C VAL A 29 -19.55 13.15 14.36
N THR A 30 -19.99 11.97 13.96
CA THR A 30 -20.19 10.85 14.89
C THR A 30 -18.85 10.19 15.22
N GLY A 31 -18.75 9.49 16.36
CA GLY A 31 -17.55 8.72 16.69
C GLY A 31 -17.19 7.67 15.63
N ALA A 32 -18.19 7.06 14.98
CA ALA A 32 -17.95 6.14 13.87
C ALA A 32 -17.25 6.83 12.68
N GLN A 33 -17.75 8.00 12.27
CA GLN A 33 -17.14 8.81 11.21
C GLN A 33 -15.74 9.30 11.61
N LEU A 34 -15.56 9.67 12.88
CA LEU A 34 -14.26 10.11 13.37
C LEU A 34 -13.22 9.00 13.26
N LEU A 35 -13.57 7.75 13.60
CA LEU A 35 -12.67 6.61 13.44
C LEU A 35 -12.35 6.33 11.97
N GLU A 36 -13.34 6.42 11.09
CA GLU A 36 -13.13 6.22 9.65
C GLU A 36 -12.20 7.29 9.05
N ILE A 37 -12.40 8.56 9.42
CA ILE A 37 -11.50 9.66 9.05
C ILE A 37 -10.09 9.42 9.60
N SER A 38 -10.00 9.02 10.87
CA SER A 38 -8.71 8.74 11.53
C SER A 38 -7.95 7.64 10.80
N GLU A 39 -8.59 6.50 10.55
CA GLU A 39 -8.00 5.35 9.86
C GLU A 39 -7.61 5.70 8.43
N SER A 40 -8.49 6.39 7.69
CA SER A 40 -8.21 6.87 6.34
C SER A 40 -6.99 7.79 6.33
N LYS A 41 -6.88 8.70 7.30
CA LYS A 41 -5.76 9.64 7.37
C LYS A 41 -4.45 8.96 7.74
N VAL A 42 -4.48 8.03 8.71
CA VAL A 42 -3.28 7.23 9.00
C VAL A 42 -2.87 6.42 7.78
N SER A 43 -3.82 5.80 7.07
CA SER A 43 -3.52 5.05 5.86
C SER A 43 -2.86 5.92 4.79
N GLN A 44 -3.39 7.12 4.54
CA GLN A 44 -2.76 8.09 3.63
C GLN A 44 -1.32 8.44 4.06
N SER A 45 -1.09 8.64 5.37
CA SER A 45 0.24 8.91 5.92
C SER A 45 1.19 7.72 5.85
N LEU A 46 0.66 6.49 5.77
CA LEU A 46 1.41 5.24 5.60
C LEU A 46 1.41 4.75 4.15
N SER A 47 1.32 5.64 3.16
CA SER A 47 1.34 5.31 1.72
C SER A 47 0.24 4.33 1.29
N GLY A 48 -0.95 4.42 1.89
CA GLY A 48 -2.10 3.58 1.60
C GLY A 48 -2.13 2.25 2.35
N LEU A 49 -1.19 2.01 3.26
CA LEU A 49 -1.19 0.80 4.08
C LEU A 49 -2.32 0.84 5.11
N SER A 50 -2.94 -0.31 5.34
CA SER A 50 -3.89 -0.47 6.44
C SER A 50 -3.14 -0.65 7.76
N LEU A 51 -3.71 -0.14 8.84
CA LEU A 51 -3.11 -0.30 10.15
C LEU A 51 -3.18 -1.75 10.62
N PRO A 52 -2.10 -2.30 11.20
CA PRO A 52 -2.16 -3.59 11.87
C PRO A 52 -3.30 -3.66 12.91
N PRO A 53 -4.02 -4.80 13.04
CA PRO A 53 -5.19 -4.89 13.91
C PRO A 53 -4.94 -4.50 15.36
N HIS A 54 -3.79 -4.90 15.93
CA HIS A 54 -3.43 -4.60 17.31
C HIS A 54 -3.21 -3.10 17.57
N LEU A 55 -2.64 -2.37 16.62
CA LEU A 55 -2.46 -0.91 16.71
C LEU A 55 -3.80 -0.19 16.62
N LYS A 56 -4.65 -0.67 15.70
CA LYS A 56 -6.00 -0.14 15.53
C LYS A 56 -6.83 -0.32 16.81
N GLU A 57 -6.84 -1.51 17.39
CA GLU A 57 -7.56 -1.78 18.65
C GLU A 57 -7.04 -0.91 19.79
N THR A 58 -5.72 -0.80 19.94
CA THR A 58 -5.09 0.03 20.97
C THR A 58 -5.50 1.50 20.83
N ALA A 59 -5.42 2.07 19.63
CA ALA A 59 -5.81 3.45 19.37
C ALA A 59 -7.31 3.69 19.59
N ILE A 60 -8.19 2.78 19.13
CA ILE A 60 -9.64 2.91 19.35
C ILE A 60 -9.97 2.80 20.85
N SER A 61 -9.31 1.90 21.58
CA SER A 61 -9.55 1.72 23.02
C SER A 61 -9.21 2.98 23.83
N GLN A 62 -8.11 3.66 23.48
CA GLN A 62 -7.70 4.92 24.08
C GLN A 62 -8.65 6.07 23.77
N VAL A 63 -9.08 6.18 22.51
CA VAL A 63 -9.99 7.26 22.09
C VAL A 63 -11.39 7.07 22.66
N SER A 64 -11.84 5.82 22.81
CA SER A 64 -13.19 5.48 23.30
C SER A 64 -13.26 5.35 24.83
N ASP A 65 -12.15 5.54 25.55
CA ASP A 65 -12.08 5.32 27.00
C ASP A 65 -12.60 3.93 27.42
N GLY A 66 -12.46 2.93 26.54
CA GLY A 66 -12.98 1.56 26.70
C GLY A 66 -14.46 1.31 26.31
N ASP A 67 -15.26 2.35 26.03
CA ASP A 67 -16.67 2.20 25.61
C ASP A 67 -16.86 2.43 24.11
N HIS A 68 -16.56 1.39 23.32
CA HIS A 68 -16.64 1.43 21.87
C HIS A 68 -18.05 1.68 21.30
N VAL A 69 -19.09 1.21 21.97
CA VAL A 69 -20.47 1.24 21.44
C VAL A 69 -21.07 2.63 21.62
N THR A 70 -20.90 3.20 22.80
CA THR A 70 -21.37 4.57 23.09
C THR A 70 -20.55 5.59 22.31
N PHE A 71 -19.23 5.40 22.24
CA PHE A 71 -18.34 6.30 21.49
C PHE A 71 -18.79 6.46 20.04
N ARG A 72 -19.05 5.35 19.33
CA ARG A 72 -19.42 5.36 17.91
C ARG A 72 -20.69 6.16 17.61
N ARG A 73 -21.64 6.22 18.53
CA ARG A 73 -22.91 6.94 18.39
C ARG A 73 -22.86 8.39 18.87
N THR A 74 -21.81 8.76 19.61
CA THR A 74 -21.67 10.11 20.18
C THR A 74 -21.33 11.12 19.09
N MET A 75 -21.95 12.30 19.14
CA MET A 75 -21.62 13.42 18.26
C MET A 75 -20.56 14.32 18.90
N PHE A 76 -19.53 14.62 18.14
CA PHE A 76 -18.45 15.51 18.53
C PHE A 76 -18.50 16.81 17.74
N ASN A 77 -18.22 17.92 18.41
CA ASN A 77 -17.95 19.19 17.73
C ASN A 77 -16.51 19.23 17.20
N LYS A 78 -16.15 20.24 16.39
CA LYS A 78 -14.81 20.39 15.81
C LYS A 78 -13.69 20.24 16.85
N GLN A 79 -13.83 20.87 18.02
CA GLN A 79 -12.80 20.86 19.05
C GLN A 79 -12.63 19.46 19.66
N GLN A 80 -13.74 18.84 20.06
CA GLN A 80 -13.74 17.49 20.64
C GLN A 80 -13.25 16.43 19.64
N ALA A 81 -13.64 16.57 18.37
CA ALA A 81 -13.20 15.67 17.32
C ALA A 81 -11.69 15.81 17.07
N SER A 82 -11.18 17.04 17.03
CA SER A 82 -9.74 17.32 16.86
C SER A 82 -8.92 16.78 18.03
N GLU A 83 -9.41 16.93 19.27
CA GLU A 83 -8.78 16.37 20.47
C GLU A 83 -8.70 14.84 20.41
N LYS A 84 -9.83 14.16 20.13
CA LYS A 84 -9.88 12.70 20.02
C LYS A 84 -9.06 12.17 18.83
N LEU A 85 -8.99 12.92 17.73
CA LEU A 85 -8.11 12.62 16.59
C LEU A 85 -6.62 12.73 16.97
N GLY A 86 -6.25 13.76 17.74
CA GLY A 86 -4.90 13.93 18.27
C GLY A 86 -4.49 12.77 19.18
N VAL A 87 -5.40 12.30 20.05
CA VAL A 87 -5.19 11.10 20.88
C VAL A 87 -5.01 9.86 20.00
N PHE A 88 -5.80 9.71 18.94
CA PHE A 88 -5.66 8.58 18.01
C PHE A 88 -4.26 8.57 17.36
N PHE A 89 -3.86 9.67 16.71
CA PHE A 89 -2.57 9.73 16.01
C PHE A 89 -1.38 9.65 16.95
N SER A 90 -1.44 10.27 18.13
CA SER A 90 -0.36 10.15 19.12
C SER A 90 -0.21 8.71 19.62
N THR A 91 -1.30 8.02 19.90
CA THR A 91 -1.27 6.60 20.32
C THR A 91 -0.64 5.73 19.23
N VAL A 92 -1.05 5.91 17.97
CA VAL A 92 -0.46 5.17 16.85
C VAL A 92 1.03 5.55 16.67
N ALA A 93 1.38 6.83 16.80
CA ALA A 93 2.75 7.29 16.68
C ALA A 93 3.67 6.75 17.79
N ASP A 94 3.18 6.69 19.03
CA ASP A 94 3.91 6.08 20.15
C ASP A 94 4.16 4.59 19.88
N ALA A 95 3.14 3.86 19.43
CA ALA A 95 3.28 2.44 19.12
C ALA A 95 4.21 2.17 17.92
N LEU A 96 4.19 3.03 16.89
CA LEU A 96 5.11 2.95 15.75
C LEU A 96 6.55 3.31 16.13
N LYS A 97 6.73 4.17 17.14
CA LYS A 97 8.06 4.49 17.66
C LYS A 97 8.71 3.29 18.33
N ASP A 98 7.94 2.51 19.09
CA ASP A 98 8.40 1.28 19.72
C ASP A 98 8.54 0.13 18.72
N THR A 99 7.63 0.05 17.75
CA THR A 99 7.58 -1.00 16.71
C THR A 99 7.39 -0.39 15.32
N PRO A 100 8.47 0.08 14.66
CA PRO A 100 8.37 0.72 13.37
C PRO A 100 7.93 -0.26 12.29
N ILE A 101 7.09 0.22 11.37
CA ILE A 101 6.69 -0.56 10.20
C ILE A 101 7.72 -0.31 9.10
N VAL A 102 8.38 -1.37 8.67
CA VAL A 102 9.32 -1.35 7.54
C VAL A 102 8.64 -1.96 6.33
N VAL A 103 8.52 -1.19 5.26
CA VAL A 103 7.98 -1.67 3.98
C VAL A 103 8.93 -1.39 2.83
N SER A 104 8.91 -2.29 1.85
CA SER A 104 9.55 -2.06 0.56
C SER A 104 8.52 -1.47 -0.39
N ILE A 105 8.68 -0.19 -0.75
CA ILE A 105 7.80 0.47 -1.73
C ILE A 105 8.52 0.45 -3.07
N LEU A 106 7.99 -0.30 -4.03
CA LEU A 106 8.48 -0.29 -5.41
C LEU A 106 7.76 0.83 -6.19
N ASP A 107 8.24 2.05 -6.03
CA ASP A 107 7.71 3.26 -6.71
C ASP A 107 8.28 3.45 -8.14
N GLY A 108 9.09 2.49 -8.61
CA GLY A 108 9.77 2.55 -9.90
C GLY A 108 11.09 3.33 -9.87
N THR A 109 11.43 4.03 -8.78
CA THR A 109 12.72 4.74 -8.69
C THR A 109 13.88 3.76 -8.67
N MET A 110 13.71 2.60 -8.03
CA MET A 110 14.70 1.53 -8.08
C MET A 110 14.86 0.98 -9.50
N LEU A 111 13.75 0.75 -10.21
CA LEU A 111 13.81 0.34 -11.62
C LEU A 111 14.51 1.40 -12.47
N LYS A 112 14.24 2.67 -12.21
CA LYS A 112 14.91 3.78 -12.88
C LYS A 112 16.43 3.75 -12.65
N MET A 113 16.89 3.52 -11.42
CA MET A 113 18.32 3.38 -11.14
C MET A 113 18.97 2.23 -11.93
N PHE A 114 18.27 1.10 -12.11
CA PHE A 114 18.76 -0.03 -12.91
C PHE A 114 18.71 0.23 -14.42
N LEU A 115 17.84 1.13 -14.88
CA LEU A 115 17.65 1.47 -16.29
C LEU A 115 18.33 2.80 -16.69
N GLU A 116 18.98 3.49 -15.74
CA GLU A 116 19.59 4.79 -15.94
C GLU A 116 20.92 4.71 -16.70
N ASP A 117 21.61 3.58 -16.60
CA ASP A 117 22.83 3.31 -17.38
C ASP A 117 22.42 2.82 -18.78
N GLU A 118 22.63 3.67 -19.78
CA GLU A 118 22.26 3.40 -21.17
C GLU A 118 23.02 2.20 -21.76
N ASP A 119 24.27 2.00 -21.36
CA ASP A 119 25.11 0.91 -21.86
C ASP A 119 24.66 -0.43 -21.26
N ASP A 120 24.40 -0.46 -19.94
CA ASP A 120 23.86 -1.65 -19.28
C ASP A 120 22.45 -1.98 -19.80
N PHE A 121 21.60 -0.97 -19.97
CA PHE A 121 20.26 -1.15 -20.53
C PHE A 121 20.31 -1.65 -21.97
N ALA A 122 21.18 -1.09 -22.82
CA ALA A 122 21.36 -1.52 -24.20
C ALA A 122 21.82 -2.98 -24.27
N MET A 123 22.77 -3.38 -23.41
CA MET A 123 23.24 -4.75 -23.31
C MET A 123 22.14 -5.72 -22.86
N LEU A 124 21.33 -5.33 -21.88
CA LEU A 124 20.17 -6.11 -21.43
C LEU A 124 19.13 -6.27 -22.55
N ALA A 125 18.82 -5.18 -23.26
CA ALA A 125 17.86 -5.17 -24.35
C ALA A 125 18.36 -6.00 -25.54
N GLU A 126 19.64 -5.92 -25.88
CA GLU A 126 20.26 -6.69 -26.96
C GLU A 126 20.22 -8.19 -26.64
N ASN A 127 20.69 -8.59 -25.44
CA ASN A 127 20.64 -9.99 -25.01
C ASN A 127 19.20 -10.54 -25.03
N LEU A 128 18.25 -9.79 -24.49
CA LEU A 128 16.84 -10.18 -24.52
C LEU A 128 16.29 -10.27 -25.95
N PHE A 129 16.70 -9.36 -26.84
CA PHE A 129 16.26 -9.38 -28.23
C PHE A 129 16.81 -10.62 -28.96
N THR A 130 18.09 -10.94 -28.78
CA THR A 130 18.73 -12.13 -29.36
C THR A 130 18.10 -13.43 -28.85
N ASP A 131 17.73 -13.49 -27.57
CA ASP A 131 17.04 -14.66 -27.01
C ASP A 131 15.63 -14.84 -27.60
N LEU A 132 14.97 -13.75 -27.99
CA LEU A 132 13.60 -13.77 -28.53
C LEU A 132 13.53 -13.91 -30.05
N ASP A 133 14.53 -13.43 -30.80
CA ASP A 133 14.64 -13.53 -32.25
C ASP A 133 15.23 -14.90 -32.64
N GLU A 134 14.50 -15.98 -32.34
CA GLU A 134 14.92 -17.37 -32.59
C GLU A 134 15.28 -17.61 -34.07
N GLU A 135 14.72 -16.81 -34.98
CA GLU A 135 14.92 -16.92 -36.42
C GLU A 135 15.97 -15.94 -36.99
N ASP A 136 16.64 -15.15 -36.14
CA ASP A 136 17.71 -14.19 -36.46
C ASP A 136 17.38 -13.27 -37.65
N LYS A 137 16.15 -12.70 -37.63
CA LYS A 137 15.65 -11.83 -38.70
C LYS A 137 15.93 -10.35 -38.44
N GLY A 138 16.48 -10.02 -37.28
CA GLY A 138 16.60 -8.67 -36.76
C GLY A 138 15.24 -8.04 -36.43
N LYS A 139 14.18 -8.84 -36.25
CA LYS A 139 12.80 -8.36 -35.97
C LYS A 139 11.99 -9.40 -35.20
N LEU A 140 11.36 -8.97 -34.11
CA LEU A 140 10.42 -9.79 -33.36
C LEU A 140 9.02 -9.81 -33.99
N CYS A 141 8.54 -11.01 -34.26
CA CYS A 141 7.21 -11.32 -34.75
C CYS A 141 6.20 -11.43 -33.58
N LYS A 142 4.91 -11.27 -33.88
CA LYS A 142 3.82 -11.42 -32.89
C LYS A 142 3.85 -12.78 -32.16
N SER A 143 4.29 -13.84 -32.84
CA SER A 143 4.42 -15.18 -32.28
C SER A 143 5.53 -15.26 -31.21
N GLU A 144 6.69 -14.69 -31.47
CA GLU A 144 7.86 -14.67 -30.57
C GLU A 144 7.54 -13.88 -29.30
N ILE A 145 6.97 -12.67 -29.46
CA ILE A 145 6.54 -11.83 -28.32
C ILE A 145 5.48 -12.55 -27.48
N ARG A 146 4.51 -13.22 -28.12
CA ARG A 146 3.48 -13.98 -27.40
C ARG A 146 4.07 -15.17 -26.65
N LYS A 147 5.03 -15.88 -27.25
CA LYS A 147 5.73 -17.02 -26.64
C LYS A 147 6.50 -16.56 -25.39
N ALA A 148 7.23 -15.45 -25.50
CA ALA A 148 7.93 -14.81 -24.39
C ALA A 148 6.98 -14.47 -23.23
N LEU A 149 5.86 -13.80 -23.52
CA LEU A 149 4.87 -13.43 -22.51
C LEU A 149 4.24 -14.63 -21.81
N VAL A 150 3.95 -15.71 -22.54
CA VAL A 150 3.41 -16.94 -21.95
C VAL A 150 4.46 -17.60 -21.05
N HIS A 151 5.72 -17.65 -21.47
CA HIS A 151 6.81 -18.23 -20.68
C HIS A 151 7.07 -17.44 -19.40
N MET A 152 7.24 -16.12 -19.51
CA MET A 152 7.38 -15.21 -18.36
C MET A 152 6.19 -15.29 -17.42
N GLY A 153 4.97 -15.40 -17.97
CA GLY A 153 3.77 -15.58 -17.18
C GLY A 153 3.87 -16.82 -16.28
N VAL A 154 4.18 -17.98 -16.85
CA VAL A 154 4.28 -19.24 -16.08
C VAL A 154 5.36 -19.15 -15.00
N GLU A 155 6.52 -18.58 -15.33
CA GLU A 155 7.63 -18.38 -14.39
C GLU A 155 7.24 -17.44 -13.24
N MET A 156 6.40 -16.43 -13.51
CA MET A 156 5.87 -15.48 -12.53
C MET A 156 4.60 -15.98 -11.84
N GLY A 157 4.24 -17.26 -11.98
CA GLY A 157 3.07 -17.87 -11.33
C GLY A 157 1.73 -17.56 -12.01
N VAL A 158 1.74 -16.97 -13.20
CA VAL A 158 0.54 -16.80 -14.03
C VAL A 158 0.17 -18.14 -14.65
N PRO A 159 -1.04 -18.67 -14.38
CA PRO A 159 -1.45 -19.98 -14.91
C PRO A 159 -1.52 -19.97 -16.45
N PRO A 160 -1.09 -21.06 -17.11
CA PRO A 160 -1.03 -21.13 -18.57
C PRO A 160 -2.43 -21.07 -19.20
N LEU A 161 -2.54 -20.30 -20.30
CA LEU A 161 -3.81 -20.03 -20.99
C LEU A 161 -4.51 -21.28 -21.58
N SER A 162 -3.77 -22.36 -21.83
CA SER A 162 -4.31 -23.62 -22.36
C SER A 162 -4.78 -24.60 -21.27
N GLY A 163 -4.54 -24.28 -19.99
CA GLY A 163 -4.90 -25.10 -18.83
C GLY A 163 -6.12 -24.60 -18.06
N PHE A 164 -6.86 -23.62 -18.60
CA PHE A 164 -8.15 -23.21 -18.03
C PHE A 164 -9.22 -24.28 -18.33
N VAL A 165 -9.09 -25.43 -17.68
CA VAL A 165 -10.30 -26.17 -17.28
C VAL A 165 -11.06 -25.21 -16.37
N CYS A 166 -12.35 -25.04 -16.64
CA CYS A 166 -13.27 -24.03 -16.12
C CYS A 166 -13.44 -23.98 -14.57
N SER A 167 -12.49 -24.46 -13.76
CA SER A 167 -12.56 -24.46 -12.29
C SER A 167 -11.84 -23.29 -11.61
N PHE A 168 -10.85 -22.64 -12.22
CA PHE A 168 -10.09 -21.60 -11.50
C PHE A 168 -10.79 -20.23 -11.41
N PHE A 169 -11.79 -19.97 -12.27
CA PHE A 169 -12.58 -18.74 -12.17
C PHE A 169 -13.63 -18.78 -11.04
N ALA A 170 -13.86 -19.95 -10.42
CA ALA A 170 -14.83 -20.09 -9.34
C ALA A 170 -14.27 -19.74 -7.95
N MET A 171 -12.95 -19.66 -7.76
CA MET A 171 -12.37 -19.46 -6.42
C MET A 171 -12.08 -17.98 -6.08
N PHE A 172 -12.15 -17.07 -7.06
CA PHE A 172 -12.02 -15.62 -6.82
C PHE A 172 -13.36 -14.88 -6.70
N LEU A 173 -14.49 -15.56 -6.88
CA LEU A 173 -15.83 -14.95 -6.79
C LEU A 173 -16.64 -15.37 -5.56
N PHE A 174 -16.01 -16.00 -4.56
CA PHE A 174 -16.61 -16.27 -3.25
C PHE A 174 -15.62 -15.92 -2.12
N ALA A 175 -15.20 -14.67 -2.08
CA ALA A 175 -14.60 -14.06 -0.89
C ALA A 175 -14.70 -12.53 -0.95
N PHE A 176 -15.91 -12.00 -1.14
CA PHE A 176 -16.37 -10.70 -0.62
C PHE A 176 -17.89 -10.74 -0.50
#